data_AF-A0A7J4B8S4-F1
#
_entry.id   AF-A0A7J4B8S4-F1
#
_cell.length_a   1.000
_cell.length_b   1.000
_cell.length_c   1.000
_cell.angle_alpha   90.00
_cell.angle_beta   90.00
_cell.angle_gamma   90.00
#
_symmetry.space_group_name_H-M   'P 1'
#
loop_
_entity.id
_entity.type
_entity.pdbx_description
1 polymer ?
#
loop_
_entity_poly.entity_id
_entity_poly.type
_entity_poly.pdbx_seq_one_letter_code
_entity_poly.pdbx_strand_id
1 'polypeptide(L)' 'MVLAVFVEFVKYREWTESLGKDREWFIQLTQSKVYQVIQSFVSSYGGIALPLRYDYQIILLPYDVGVREFNE' A
#
# COMPACT_ATOMS: atom_id res chain seq x y z
N MET A 1 18.41 -1.96 12.36
CA MET A 1 18.02 -0.81 11.51
C MET A 1 16.94 -1.31 10.55
N VAL A 2 15.96 -0.48 10.20
CA VAL A 2 14.82 -0.86 9.34
C VAL A 2 14.71 0.22 8.26
N LEU A 3 14.47 -0.19 7.02
CA LEU A 3 14.14 0.75 5.95
C LEU A 3 12.63 0.96 5.95
N ALA A 4 12.19 2.21 6.03
CA ALA A 4 10.79 2.58 5.93
C ALA A 4 10.53 3.22 4.57
N VAL A 5 9.60 2.65 3.81
CA VAL A 5 9.12 3.19 2.53
C VAL A 5 7.69 3.70 2.71
N PHE A 6 7.41 4.87 2.14
CA PHE A 6 6.09 5.49 2.21
C PHE A 6 5.40 5.35 0.85
N VAL A 7 4.16 4.86 0.86
CA VAL A 7 3.33 4.67 -0.34
C VAL A 7 2.11 5.57 -0.23
N GLU A 8 1.87 6.39 -1.24
CA GLU A 8 0.71 7.27 -1.37
C GLU A 8 -0.15 6.85 -2.56
N PHE A 9 -1.46 6.76 -2.35
CA PHE A 9 -2.43 6.60 -3.43
C PHE A 9 -2.85 7.96 -3.97
N VAL A 10 -2.21 8.35 -5.07
CA VAL A 10 -2.47 9.61 -5.77
C VAL A 10 -3.93 9.66 -6.24
N LYS A 11 -4.61 10.78 -5.96
CA LYS A 11 -6.03 11.03 -6.30
C LYS A 11 -7.02 10.06 -5.65
N TYR A 12 -6.65 9.46 -4.53
CA TYR A 12 -7.50 8.53 -3.80
C TYR A 12 -8.86 9.14 -3.43
N ARG A 13 -8.85 10.40 -2.97
CA ARG A 13 -10.06 11.11 -2.57
C ARG A 13 -11.01 11.33 -3.76
N GLU A 14 -10.49 11.85 -4.87
CA GLU A 14 -11.23 12.11 -6.09
C GLU A 14 -11.86 10.82 -6.64
N TRP A 15 -11.11 9.71 -6.57
CA TRP A 15 -11.64 8.39 -6.89
C TRP A 15 -12.80 8.01 -5.95
N THR A 16 -12.62 8.08 -4.62
CA THR A 16 -13.71 7.75 -3.68
C THR A 16 -14.95 8.61 -3.88
N GLU A 17 -14.78 9.90 -4.17
CA GLU A 17 -15.87 10.85 -4.39
C GLU A 17 -16.64 10.56 -5.69
N SER A 18 -15.99 9.97 -6.70
CA SER A 18 -16.60 9.62 -8.00
C SER A 18 -17.56 8.42 -7.97
N LEU A 19 -17.55 7.58 -6.93
CA LEU A 19 -18.24 6.27 -6.90
C LEU A 19 -19.74 6.31 -6.54
N GLY A 20 -20.30 7.48 -6.22
CA GLY A 20 -21.72 7.60 -5.85
C GLY A 20 -22.04 7.20 -4.40
N LYS A 21 -23.31 6.89 -4.10
CA LYS A 21 -23.79 6.71 -2.71
C LYS A 21 -23.48 5.35 -2.08
N ASP A 22 -23.55 4.25 -2.84
CA ASP A 22 -23.29 2.88 -2.35
C ASP A 22 -21.86 2.44 -2.68
N ARG A 23 -20.90 3.22 -2.20
CA ARG A 23 -19.47 3.10 -2.58
C ARG A 23 -18.60 2.41 -1.53
N GLU A 24 -19.05 2.34 -0.28
CA GLU A 24 -18.20 1.96 0.84
C GLU A 24 -17.71 0.51 0.72
N TRP A 25 -18.59 -0.42 0.31
CA TRP A 25 -18.20 -1.81 0.08
C TRP A 25 -17.18 -1.95 -1.05
N PHE A 26 -17.34 -1.16 -2.13
CA PHE A 26 -16.43 -1.18 -3.27
C PHE A 26 -15.07 -0.59 -2.91
N ILE A 27 -15.07 0.47 -2.10
CA ILE A 27 -13.87 1.07 -1.54
C ILE A 27 -13.10 0.06 -0.69
N GLN A 28 -13.77 -0.59 0.26
CA GLN A 28 -13.17 -1.58 1.15
C GLN A 28 -12.64 -2.81 0.39
N LEU A 29 -13.40 -3.29 -0.61
CA LEU A 29 -12.95 -4.38 -1.48
C LEU A 29 -11.70 -4.01 -2.26
N THR A 30 -11.65 -2.78 -2.80
CA THR A 30 -10.50 -2.29 -3.57
C THR A 30 -9.28 -2.09 -2.67
N GLN A 31 -9.44 -1.45 -1.50
CA GLN A 31 -8.37 -1.29 -0.50
C GLN A 31 -7.78 -2.64 -0.09
N SER A 32 -8.63 -3.64 0.17
CA SER A 32 -8.20 -4.99 0.58
C SER A 32 -7.38 -5.67 -0.52
N LYS A 33 -7.81 -5.57 -1.78
CA LYS A 33 -7.09 -6.11 -2.94
C LYS A 33 -5.75 -5.42 -3.14
N VAL A 34 -5.70 -4.10 -3.07
CA VAL A 34 -4.46 -3.33 -3.22
C VAL A 34 -3.49 -3.67 -2.10
N TYR A 35 -3.95 -3.72 -0.85
CA TYR A 35 -3.12 -4.14 0.28
C TYR A 35 -2.60 -5.56 0.10
N GLN A 36 -3.42 -6.51 -0.37
CA GLN A 36 -2.98 -7.88 -0.63
C GLN A 36 -1.84 -7.93 -1.66
N VAL A 37 -1.94 -7.16 -2.74
CA VAL A 37 -0.89 -7.08 -3.77
C VAL A 37 0.39 -6.49 -3.18
N ILE A 38 0.29 -5.36 -2.45
CA ILE A 38 1.44 -4.71 -1.82
C ILE A 38 2.10 -5.66 -0.81
N GLN A 39 1.32 -6.27 0.09
CA GLN A 39 1.84 -7.20 1.10
C GLN A 39 2.49 -8.42 0.45
N SER A 40 1.93 -8.95 -0.64
CA SER A 40 2.52 -10.09 -1.36
C SER A 40 3.82 -9.73 -2.07
N PHE A 41 3.94 -8.50 -2.59
CA PHE A 41 5.19 -8.02 -3.17
C PHE A 41 6.23 -7.81 -2.07
N VAL A 42 5.87 -7.11 -1.00
CA VAL A 42 6.77 -6.79 0.11
C VAL A 42 7.26 -8.04 0.84
N SER A 43 6.42 -9.08 0.96
CA SER A 43 6.81 -10.33 1.64
C SER A 43 7.91 -11.10 0.90
N SER A 44 8.05 -10.94 -0.43
CA SER A 44 9.16 -11.55 -1.17
C SER A 44 10.52 -10.96 -0.79
N TYR A 45 10.53 -9.76 -0.20
CA TYR A 45 11.71 -9.07 0.35
C TYR A 45 11.83 -9.22 1.87
N GLY A 46 11.04 -10.10 2.50
CA GLY A 46 11.04 -10.28 3.96
C GLY A 46 10.47 -9.09 4.74
N GLY A 47 9.72 -8.21 4.06
CA GLY A 47 9.12 -7.04 4.67
C GLY A 47 7.66 -7.23 5.10
N ILE A 48 7.09 -6.14 5.60
CA ILE A 48 5.65 -6.02 5.90
C ILE A 48 5.11 -4.65 5.48
N ALA A 49 3.92 -4.65 4.89
CA ALA A 49 3.13 -3.45 4.62
C ALA A 49 2.18 -3.18 5.79
N LEU A 50 2.07 -1.92 6.18
CA LEU A 50 1.20 -1.43 7.23
C LEU A 50 0.23 -0.42 6.62
N PRO A 51 -1.06 -0.76 6.51
CA PRO A 51 -2.07 0.19 6.06
C PRO A 51 -2.29 1.21 7.18
N LEU A 52 -2.00 2.48 6.92
CA LEU A 52 -2.26 3.55 7.86
C LEU A 52 -3.69 4.06 7.65
N ARG A 53 -3.80 5.31 7.19
CA ARG A 53 -5.01 5.83 6.56
C ARG A 53 -5.11 5.21 5.17
N TYR A 54 -6.31 4.95 4.67
CA TYR A 54 -6.51 4.19 3.44
C TYR A 54 -5.76 4.69 2.19
N ASP A 55 -5.45 5.99 2.12
CA ASP A 55 -4.66 6.65 1.08
C ASP A 55 -3.12 6.52 1.26
N TYR A 56 -2.66 5.99 2.39
CA TYR A 56 -1.24 5.87 2.74
C TYR A 56 -0.88 4.51 3.35
N GLN A 57 0.29 3.99 2.97
CA GLN A 57 0.86 2.79 3.60
C GLN A 57 2.33 3.03 3.96
N ILE A 58 2.76 2.37 5.04
CA ILE A 58 4.18 2.26 5.38
C ILE A 58 4.61 0.83 5.07
N ILE A 59 5.72 0.68 4.36
CA ILE A 59 6.37 -0.60 4.16
C ILE A 59 7.63 -0.60 5.04
N LEU A 60 7.80 -1.66 5.82
CA LEU A 60 8.99 -1.91 6.61
C LEU A 60 9.77 -3.04 5.96
N LEU A 61 11.02 -2.77 5.59
CA LEU A 61 11.94 -3.72 4.98
C LEU A 61 13.16 -3.97 5.88
N PRO A 62 13.75 -5.18 5.82
CA PRO A 62 15.09 -5.42 6.34
C PRO A 62 16.09 -4.41 5.75
N TYR A 63 17.06 -3.98 6.55
CA TYR A 63 18.01 -2.93 6.15
C TYR A 63 18.98 -3.38 5.04
N ASP A 64 19.19 -4.68 4.90
CA ASP A 64 20.02 -5.31 3.90
C ASP A 64 19.33 -5.46 2.53
N VAL A 65 18.05 -5.09 2.40
CA VAL A 65 17.38 -5.02 1.10
C VAL A 65 18.01 -3.91 0.26
N GLY A 66 18.53 -4.27 -0.91
CA GLY A 66 19.06 -3.32 -1.87
C GLY A 66 17.96 -2.36 -2.33
N VAL A 67 18.04 -1.09 -1.92
CA VAL A 67 17.05 -0.05 -2.27
C VAL A 67 16.85 0.09 -3.79
N ARG A 68 17.85 -0.29 -4.61
CA ARG A 68 17.72 -0.32 -6.07
C ARG A 68 16.87 -1.49 -6.57
N GLU A 69 17.03 -2.68 -5.99
CA GLU A 69 16.28 -3.89 -6.35
C GLU A 69 14.80 -3.83 -5.93
N PHE A 70 14.45 -2.95 -4.99
CA PHE A 70 13.06 -2.69 -4.59
C PHE A 70 12.36 -1.65 -5.48
N ASN A 71 13.11 -0.78 -6.18
CA ASN A 71 12.57 0.27 -7.05
C ASN A 71 12.56 -0.09 -8.54
N GLU A 72 13.14 -1.24 -8.91
CA GLU A 72 13.08 -1.84 -10.26
C GLU A 72 11.84 -2.75 -10.40
#